data_AF-A0A0J8QSE4-F1
#
_entry.id   AF-A0A0J8QSE4-F1
#
_cell.length_a   1.000
_cell.length_b   1.000
_cell.length_c   1.000
_cell.angle_alpha   90.00
_cell.angle_beta   90.00
_cell.angle_gamma   90.00
#
_symmetry.space_group_name_H-M   'P 1'
#
loop_
_entity.id
_entity.type
_entity.pdbx_description
1 polymer ?
#
loop_
_entity_poly.entity_id
_entity_poly.type
_entity_poly.pdbx_seq_one_letter_code
_entity_poly.pdbx_strand_id
1 'polypeptide(L)'
;MLTGNIYFIAAVAVIGGGLFGFDISSMSAILGTEQYRCYFDQYPKEPGRDCGGPKPDVQGGITASMAGGSWLGALVSGFLSDWMGRKRAIMAGAVIW
;
A
#
# COMPACT_ATOMS: atom_id res chain seq x y z
N MET A 1 12.08 -22.16 24.25
CA MET A 1 10.97 -22.09 23.30
C MET A 1 10.39 -20.68 23.29
N LEU A 2 10.86 -19.79 22.41
CA LEU A 2 10.17 -18.51 22.13
C LEU A 2 8.86 -18.72 21.35
N THR A 3 8.68 -19.91 20.77
CA THR A 3 7.63 -20.28 19.84
C THR A 3 6.24 -20.55 20.45
N GLY A 4 6.04 -20.30 21.75
CA GLY A 4 4.77 -20.57 22.46
C GLY A 4 4.10 -19.36 23.12
N ASN A 5 4.72 -18.17 23.13
CA ASN A 5 4.12 -17.00 23.75
C ASN A 5 3.15 -16.32 22.77
N ILE A 6 1.86 -16.49 23.00
CA ILE A 6 0.78 -15.95 22.15
C ILE A 6 0.84 -14.43 22.00
N TYR A 7 1.28 -13.70 23.03
CA TYR A 7 1.44 -12.24 22.98
C TYR A 7 2.52 -11.83 21.98
N PHE A 8 3.64 -12.57 21.95
CA PHE A 8 4.73 -12.29 21.03
C PHE A 8 4.33 -12.62 19.58
N ILE A 9 3.65 -13.75 19.37
CA ILE A 9 3.18 -14.16 18.03
C ILE A 9 2.13 -13.17 17.49
N ALA A 10 1.18 -12.74 18.34
CA ALA A 10 0.18 -11.75 17.96
C ALA A 10 0.81 -10.38 17.68
N ALA A 11 1.75 -9.92 18.51
CA ALA A 11 2.44 -8.65 18.30
C ALA A 11 3.16 -8.62 16.94
N VAL A 12 3.90 -9.68 16.59
CA VAL A 12 4.59 -9.78 15.29
C VAL A 12 3.60 -9.89 14.13
N ALA A 13 2.49 -10.63 14.29
CA ALA A 13 1.48 -10.77 13.24
C ALA A 13 0.76 -9.45 12.92
N VAL A 14 0.51 -8.60 13.93
CA VAL A 14 -0.20 -7.32 13.76
C VAL A 14 0.66 -6.26 13.06
N ILE A 15 2.01 -6.38 13.08
CA ILE A 15 2.89 -5.47 12.32
C ILE A 15 2.47 -5.42 10.84
N GLY A 16 2.06 -6.55 10.25
CA GLY A 16 1.55 -6.58 8.87
C GLY A 16 0.32 -5.69 8.65
N GLY A 17 -0.56 -5.56 9.64
CA GLY A 17 -1.69 -4.62 9.58
C GLY A 17 -1.24 -3.16 9.70
N GLY A 18 -0.17 -2.89 10.44
CA GLY A 18 0.46 -1.56 10.51
C GLY A 18 1.06 -1.12 9.18
N LEU A 19 1.66 -2.05 8.40
CA LEU A 19 2.21 -1.75 7.07
C LEU A 19 1.11 -1.24 6.11
N PHE A 20 -0.08 -1.82 6.16
CA PHE A 20 -1.21 -1.36 5.34
C PHE A 20 -1.59 0.10 5.62
N GLY A 21 -1.66 0.49 6.90
CA GLY A 21 -1.93 1.88 7.28
C GLY A 21 -0.79 2.82 6.91
N PHE A 22 0.45 2.34 7.01
CA PHE A 22 1.64 3.10 6.66
C PHE A 22 1.63 3.52 5.19
N ASP A 23 1.33 2.63 4.24
CA ASP A 23 1.31 2.96 2.80
C ASP A 23 0.25 4.01 2.44
N ILE A 24 -0.95 3.91 3.01
CA ILE A 24 -2.01 4.89 2.77
C ILE A 24 -1.58 6.26 3.30
N SER A 25 -1.01 6.28 4.51
CA SER A 25 -0.55 7.53 5.13
C SER A 25 0.64 8.15 4.39
N SER A 26 1.62 7.35 3.98
CA SER A 26 2.83 7.83 3.30
C SER A 26 2.50 8.41 1.93
N MET A 27 1.62 7.76 1.17
CA MET A 27 1.19 8.27 -0.14
C MET A 27 0.36 9.55 -0.01
N SER A 28 -0.51 9.64 1.00
CA SER A 28 -1.26 10.89 1.25
C SER A 28 -0.34 12.09 1.52
N ALA A 29 0.81 11.87 2.15
CA ALA A 29 1.82 12.91 2.38
C ALA A 29 2.60 13.24 1.09
N ILE A 30 3.00 12.24 0.30
CA ILE A 30 3.80 12.41 -0.92
C ILE A 30 3.03 13.14 -2.03
N LEU A 31 1.73 12.86 -2.18
CA LEU A 31 0.87 13.50 -3.20
C LEU A 31 0.85 15.03 -3.12
N GLY A 32 1.08 15.60 -1.93
CA GLY A 32 1.14 17.04 -1.71
C GLY A 32 2.49 17.69 -2.01
N THR A 33 3.56 16.90 -2.16
CA THR A 33 4.93 17.42 -2.33
C THR A 33 5.16 18.00 -3.72
N GLU A 34 5.92 19.09 -3.81
CA GLU A 34 6.27 19.72 -5.08
C GLU A 34 7.05 18.75 -5.98
N GLN A 35 7.94 17.94 -5.40
CA GLN A 35 8.74 16.95 -6.09
C GLN A 35 7.88 15.91 -6.82
N TYR A 36 6.85 15.38 -6.16
CA TYR A 36 5.91 14.45 -6.79
C TYR A 36 5.12 15.12 -7.93
N ARG A 37 4.64 16.34 -7.68
CA ARG A 37 3.86 17.09 -8.67
C ARG A 37 4.67 17.48 -9.90
N CYS A 38 5.96 17.80 -9.73
CA CYS A 38 6.85 18.10 -10.85
C CYS A 38 7.27 16.85 -11.61
N TYR A 39 7.46 15.71 -10.92
CA TYR A 39 7.82 14.46 -11.55
C TYR A 39 6.69 13.89 -12.42
N PHE A 40 5.46 13.92 -11.91
CA PHE A 40 4.27 13.41 -12.60
C PHE A 40 3.44 14.52 -13.27
N ASP A 41 4.05 15.64 -13.64
CA ASP A 41 3.33 16.74 -14.27
C ASP A 41 2.79 16.34 -15.65
N GLN A 42 1.47 16.35 -15.80
CA GLN A 42 0.77 16.00 -17.04
C GLN A 42 0.23 17.22 -17.79
N TYR A 43 0.52 18.43 -17.28
CA TYR A 43 0.07 19.69 -17.87
C TYR A 43 1.16 20.30 -18.78
N PRO A 44 0.77 21.15 -19.75
CA PRO A 44 1.75 21.87 -20.55
C PRO A 44 2.62 22.77 -19.67
N LYS A 45 3.94 22.77 -19.92
CA LYS A 45 4.90 23.63 -19.23
C LYS A 45 4.69 25.07 -19.68
N GLU A 46 4.08 25.87 -18.82
CA GLU A 46 3.83 27.29 -19.04
C GLU A 46 4.74 28.13 -18.12
N PRO A 47 5.28 29.27 -18.59
CA PRO A 47 6.08 30.15 -17.74
C PRO A 47 5.27 30.67 -16.56
N GLY A 48 5.76 30.46 -15.33
CA GLY A 48 5.12 30.94 -14.09
C GLY A 48 4.05 30.01 -13.51
N ARG A 49 3.90 28.79 -14.03
CA ARG A 49 2.99 27.78 -13.48
C ARG A 49 3.74 26.84 -12.52
N ASP A 50 3.25 26.75 -11.29
CA ASP A 50 3.67 25.72 -10.34
C ASP A 50 3.30 24.32 -10.86
N CYS A 51 4.12 23.31 -10.53
CA CYS A 51 3.92 21.94 -10.99
C CYS A 51 2.50 21.43 -10.66
N GLY A 52 1.73 21.13 -11.71
CA GLY A 52 0.32 20.78 -11.59
C GLY A 52 0.08 19.37 -11.04
N GLY A 53 1.05 18.47 -11.24
CA GLY A 53 0.94 17.06 -10.91
C GLY A 53 0.14 16.26 -11.95
N PRO A 54 -0.23 15.01 -11.61
CA PRO A 54 -1.05 14.19 -12.48
C PRO A 54 -2.46 14.77 -12.64
N LYS A 55 -3.11 14.46 -13.76
CA LYS A 55 -4.53 14.80 -13.99
C LYS A 55 -5.40 14.14 -12.91
N PRO A 56 -6.55 14.74 -12.55
CA PRO A 56 -7.44 14.20 -11.53
C PRO A 56 -7.85 12.74 -11.76
N ASP A 57 -8.07 12.34 -13.03
CA ASP A 57 -8.43 10.96 -13.38
C ASP A 57 -7.31 9.96 -13.05
N VAL A 58 -6.06 10.35 -13.35
CA VAL A 58 -4.87 9.51 -13.10
C VAL A 58 -4.57 9.46 -11.60
N GLN A 59 -4.65 10.60 -10.90
CA GLN A 59 -4.48 10.66 -9.45
C GLN A 59 -5.54 9.84 -8.71
N GLY A 60 -6.79 9.92 -9.19
CA GLY A 60 -7.91 9.10 -8.72
C GLY A 60 -7.63 7.62 -8.93
N GLY A 61 -7.13 7.23 -10.12
CA GLY A 61 -6.70 5.86 -10.42
C GLY A 61 -5.57 5.36 -9.51
N ILE A 62 -4.54 6.17 -9.26
CA ILE A 62 -3.44 5.83 -8.35
C ILE A 62 -3.98 5.56 -6.93
N THR A 63 -4.83 6.45 -6.42
CA THR A 63 -5.40 6.30 -5.07
C THR A 63 -6.35 5.10 -5.00
N ALA A 64 -7.20 4.91 -6.02
CA ALA A 64 -8.15 3.81 -6.08
C ALA A 64 -7.47 2.44 -6.23
N SER A 65 -6.29 2.38 -6.86
CA SER A 65 -5.53 1.15 -7.03
C SER A 65 -5.16 0.49 -5.69
N MET A 66 -4.93 1.28 -4.64
CA MET A 66 -4.60 0.78 -3.29
C MET A 66 -5.78 0.01 -2.66
N ALA A 67 -6.98 0.58 -2.74
CA ALA A 67 -8.19 -0.06 -2.26
C ALA A 67 -8.58 -1.27 -3.15
N GLY A 68 -8.41 -1.15 -4.47
CA GLY A 68 -8.68 -2.23 -5.42
C GLY A 68 -7.78 -3.45 -5.22
N GLY A 69 -6.48 -3.24 -4.98
CA GLY A 69 -5.53 -4.31 -4.65
C GLY A 69 -5.90 -5.02 -3.36
N SER A 70 -6.32 -4.27 -2.33
CA SER A 70 -6.75 -4.81 -1.04
C SER A 70 -8.04 -5.64 -1.16
N TRP A 71 -8.98 -5.18 -1.97
CA TRP A 71 -10.21 -5.93 -2.28
C TRP A 71 -9.90 -7.27 -2.95
N LEU A 72 -9.05 -7.26 -3.99
CA LEU A 72 -8.66 -8.47 -4.70
C LEU A 72 -7.85 -9.42 -3.79
N GLY A 73 -6.90 -8.87 -3.04
CA GLY A 73 -6.10 -9.60 -2.07
C GLY A 73 -6.97 -10.27 -1.01
N ALA A 74 -7.99 -9.58 -0.50
CA ALA A 74 -8.94 -10.14 0.45
C ALA A 74 -9.71 -11.34 -0.13
N LEU A 75 -10.16 -11.26 -1.39
CA LEU A 75 -10.86 -12.36 -2.07
C LEU A 75 -9.98 -13.61 -2.24
N VAL A 76 -8.69 -13.43 -2.53
CA VAL A 76 -7.75 -14.55 -2.76
C VAL A 76 -7.12 -15.05 -1.46
N SER A 77 -7.10 -14.23 -0.40
CA SER A 77 -6.41 -14.53 0.87
C SER A 77 -6.90 -15.81 1.56
N GLY A 78 -8.20 -16.11 1.47
CA GLY A 78 -8.79 -17.32 2.05
C GLY A 78 -8.21 -18.58 1.41
N PHE A 79 -8.30 -18.66 0.08
CA PHE A 79 -7.76 -19.80 -0.68
C PHE A 79 -6.25 -19.98 -0.47
N LEU A 80 -5.50 -18.88 -0.46
CA LEU A 80 -4.05 -18.92 -0.24
C LEU A 80 -3.70 -19.41 1.17
N SER A 81 -4.46 -18.96 2.19
CA SER A 81 -4.27 -19.35 3.58
C SER A 81 -4.62 -20.81 3.83
N ASP A 82 -5.64 -21.32 3.16
CA ASP A 82 -6.06 -22.72 3.26
C ASP A 82 -5.06 -23.66 2.58
N TRP A 83 -4.46 -23.25 1.45
CA TRP A 83 -3.49 -24.07 0.73
C TRP A 83 -2.09 -24.06 1.36
N MET A 84 -1.59 -22.89 1.76
CA MET A 84 -0.21 -22.73 2.25
C MET A 84 -0.07 -22.75 3.77
N GLY A 85 -1.17 -22.60 4.49
CA GLY A 85 -1.20 -22.39 5.94
C GLY A 85 -0.84 -20.95 6.35
N ARG A 86 -1.32 -20.52 7.52
CA ARG A 86 -1.23 -19.12 8.00
C ARG A 86 0.19 -18.55 8.04
N LYS A 87 1.18 -19.30 8.53
CA LYS A 87 2.57 -18.83 8.64
C LYS A 87 3.17 -18.48 7.26
N ARG A 88 2.99 -19.36 6.28
CA ARG A 88 3.53 -19.17 4.93
C ARG A 88 2.74 -18.12 4.15
N ALA A 89 1.43 -18.02 4.39
CA ALA A 89 0.60 -16.96 3.83
C ALA A 89 1.07 -15.56 4.29
N ILE A 90 1.37 -15.39 5.58
CA ILE A 90 1.93 -14.13 6.09
C ILE A 90 3.31 -13.84 5.46
N MET A 91 4.17 -14.85 5.33
CA MET A 91 5.48 -14.67 4.68
C MET A 91 5.38 -14.30 3.20
N ALA A 92 4.44 -14.90 2.46
CA ALA A 92 4.18 -14.55 1.08
C ALA A 92 3.62 -13.13 0.94
N GLY A 93 2.73 -12.72 1.87
CA GLY A 93 2.26 -11.35 1.96
C GLY A 93 3.40 -10.34 2.15
N ALA A 94 4.41 -10.67 2.96
CA ALA A 94 5.58 -9.82 3.15
C ALA A 94 6.52 -9.74 1.93
N VAL A 95 6.46 -10.69 1.00
CA VAL A 95 7.24 -10.66 -0.26
C VAL A 95 6.55 -9.84 -1.34
N ILE A 96 5.22 -9.89 -1.37
CA ILE A 96 4.39 -9.21 -2.38
C ILE A 96 4.07 -7.77 -1.95
N TRP A 97 4.24 -7.44 -0.67
CA TRP A 97 4.20 -6.07 -0.17
C TRP A 97 5.12 -5.16 -0.99
#